data_AF-A0A357QU77-F1
#
_entry.id   AF-A0A357QU77-F1
#
_cell.length_a   1.000
_cell.length_b   1.000
_cell.length_c   1.000
_cell.angle_alpha   90.00
_cell.angle_beta   90.00
_cell.angle_gamma   90.00
#
_symmetry.space_group_name_H-M   'P 1'
#
loop_
_entity.id
_entity.type
_entity.pdbx_description
1 polymer ?
#
loop_
_entity_poly.entity_id
_entity_poly.type
_entity_poly.pdbx_seq_one_letter_code
_entity_poly.pdbx_strand_id
1 'polypeptide(L)'
;MSNRIKVKLYNKTFKEIDMSDFSVIPEELFANRDDIVEVELPEGVKAISANAFENCQRLEKVVFPSTLESIGEEAFVNCSSLKEADYGKNVRITPTSFTGCRNL
;
A
#
# COMPACT_ATOMS: atom_id res chain seq x y z
N MET A 1 17.06 -4.74 -10.31
CA MET A 1 15.61 -4.55 -10.10
C MET A 1 15.43 -3.22 -9.39
N SER A 2 14.40 -2.44 -9.72
CA SER A 2 14.22 -1.11 -9.13
C SER A 2 13.61 -1.25 -7.74
N ASN A 3 14.30 -0.76 -6.69
CA ASN A 3 13.81 -0.76 -5.31
C ASN A 3 13.01 0.52 -4.98
N ARG A 4 12.34 1.10 -5.99
CA ARG A 4 11.59 2.34 -5.85
C ARG A 4 10.11 2.04 -5.79
N ILE A 5 9.42 2.62 -4.80
CA ILE A 5 7.97 2.70 -4.80
C ILE A 5 7.56 3.73 -5.84
N LYS A 6 6.67 3.37 -6.77
CA LYS A 6 6.05 4.35 -7.67
C LYS A 6 4.71 4.77 -7.11
N VAL A 7 4.50 6.07 -7.02
CA VAL A 7 3.28 6.67 -6.49
C VAL A 7 2.69 7.56 -7.56
N LYS A 8 1.46 7.28 -7.96
CA LYS A 8 0.67 8.13 -8.85
C LYS A 8 -0.23 9.03 -8.02
N LEU A 9 -0.17 10.32 -8.28
CA LEU A 9 -0.96 11.32 -7.59
C LEU A 9 -2.23 11.68 -8.37
N TYR A 10 -3.21 12.25 -7.68
CA TYR A 10 -4.51 12.67 -8.22
C TYR A 10 -4.37 13.68 -9.36
N ASN A 11 -3.37 14.55 -9.30
CA ASN A 11 -3.01 15.47 -10.39
C ASN A 11 -2.33 14.76 -11.59
N LYS A 12 -2.32 13.42 -11.60
CA LYS A 12 -1.71 12.54 -12.60
C LYS A 12 -0.18 12.65 -12.70
N THR A 13 0.49 13.22 -11.69
CA THR A 13 1.95 13.20 -11.59
C THR A 13 2.43 11.90 -10.95
N PHE A 14 3.63 11.46 -11.29
CA PHE A 14 4.29 10.31 -10.68
C PHE A 14 5.43 10.78 -9.78
N LYS A 15 5.58 10.13 -8.63
CA LYS A 15 6.74 10.26 -7.74
C LYS A 15 7.33 8.89 -7.49
N GLU A 16 8.64 8.85 -7.35
CA GLU A 16 9.34 7.65 -6.90
C GLU A 16 9.92 7.91 -5.52
N ILE A 17 9.80 6.92 -4.64
CA ILE A 17 10.41 6.93 -3.31
C ILE A 17 11.43 5.81 -3.29
N ASP A 18 12.69 6.16 -3.04
CA ASP A 18 13.76 5.18 -2.92
C ASP A 18 13.61 4.42 -1.59
N MET A 19 13.50 3.09 -1.70
CA MET A 19 13.39 2.17 -0.57
C MET A 19 14.51 1.12 -0.62
N SER A 20 15.66 1.48 -1.20
CA SER A 20 16.79 0.54 -1.37
C SER A 20 17.28 -0.10 -0.08
N ASP A 21 17.06 0.55 1.07
CA ASP A 21 17.46 0.06 2.40
C ASP A 21 16.32 -0.67 3.15
N PHE A 22 15.11 -0.73 2.59
CA PHE A 22 13.93 -1.20 3.29
C PHE A 22 13.23 -2.35 2.56
N SER A 23 13.09 -3.49 3.24
CA SER A 23 12.21 -4.59 2.82
C SER A 23 10.80 -4.46 3.39
N VAL A 24 10.51 -3.39 4.15
CA VAL A 24 9.23 -3.19 4.84
C VAL A 24 8.73 -1.78 4.51
N ILE A 25 7.45 -1.65 4.18
CA ILE A 25 6.78 -0.35 4.11
C ILE A 25 6.54 0.12 5.55
N PRO A 26 7.18 1.22 5.99
CA PRO A 26 7.08 1.68 7.37
C PRO A 26 5.67 2.09 7.77
N GLU A 27 5.45 2.10 9.08
CA GLU A 27 4.25 2.62 9.70
C GLU A 27 4.02 4.08 9.29
N GLU A 28 2.76 4.41 9.02
CA GLU A 28 2.30 5.74 8.60
C GLU A 28 2.95 6.37 7.35
N LEU A 29 3.82 5.67 6.60
CA LEU A 29 4.57 6.27 5.47
C LEU A 29 3.67 7.02 4.47
N PHE A 30 2.47 6.50 4.22
CA PHE A 30 1.46 7.11 3.37
C PHE A 30 0.16 7.42 4.12
N ALA A 31 0.12 7.40 5.44
CA ALA A 31 -1.10 7.70 6.19
C ALA A 31 -1.65 9.10 5.83
N ASN A 32 -2.97 9.18 5.69
CA ASN A 32 -3.76 10.38 5.38
C ASN A 32 -3.40 11.05 4.04
N ARG A 33 -2.80 10.30 3.10
CA ARG A 33 -2.41 10.83 1.78
C ARG A 33 -3.57 10.77 0.78
N ASP A 34 -4.43 11.77 0.85
CA ASP A 34 -5.58 11.95 -0.06
C ASP A 34 -5.21 12.43 -1.48
N ASP A 35 -3.93 12.61 -1.76
CA ASP A 35 -3.41 12.92 -3.09
C ASP A 35 -2.94 11.67 -3.84
N ILE A 36 -2.84 10.50 -3.22
CA ILE A 36 -2.38 9.27 -3.86
C ILE A 36 -3.55 8.51 -4.47
N VAL A 37 -3.37 8.01 -5.69
CA VAL A 37 -4.37 7.23 -6.43
C VAL A 37 -3.89 5.82 -6.75
N GLU A 38 -2.60 5.62 -7.00
CA GLU A 38 -2.05 4.30 -7.30
C GLU A 38 -0.65 4.17 -6.70
N VAL A 39 -0.34 2.99 -6.17
CA VAL A 39 0.97 2.65 -5.60
C VAL A 39 1.46 1.34 -6.21
N GLU A 40 2.70 1.34 -6.70
CA GLU A 40 3.40 0.15 -7.16
C GLU A 40 4.55 -0.13 -6.19
N LEU A 41 4.44 -1.25 -5.47
CA LEU A 41 5.46 -1.69 -4.52
C LEU A 41 6.51 -2.54 -5.27
N PRO A 42 7.80 -2.29 -5.06
CA PRO A 42 8.84 -3.03 -5.74
C PRO A 42 8.97 -4.47 -5.21
N GLU A 43 9.43 -5.37 -6.08
CA GLU A 43 9.85 -6.71 -5.66
C GLU A 43 10.93 -6.63 -4.58
N GLY A 44 10.85 -7.50 -3.57
CA GLY A 44 11.71 -7.49 -2.39
C GLY A 44 11.03 -6.93 -1.13
N VAL A 45 9.93 -6.18 -1.28
CA VAL A 45 9.09 -5.82 -0.13
C VAL A 45 8.46 -7.09 0.46
N LYS A 46 8.64 -7.27 1.77
CA LYS A 46 8.23 -8.42 2.58
C LYS A 46 7.04 -8.12 3.46
N ALA A 47 6.91 -6.90 3.95
CA ALA A 47 5.81 -6.53 4.83
C ALA A 47 5.33 -5.10 4.60
N ILE A 48 4.05 -4.88 4.90
CA ILE A 48 3.45 -3.56 5.05
C ILE A 48 3.09 -3.39 6.52
N SER A 49 3.69 -2.41 7.20
CA SER A 49 3.47 -2.16 8.62
C SER A 49 2.07 -1.61 8.92
N ALA A 50 1.75 -1.52 10.20
CA ALA A 50 0.49 -0.95 10.66
C ALA A 50 0.29 0.48 10.12
N ASN A 51 -0.96 0.84 9.83
CA ASN A 51 -1.38 2.18 9.39
C ASN A 51 -0.63 2.76 8.15
N ALA A 52 0.14 1.95 7.42
CA ALA A 52 1.04 2.44 6.36
C ALA A 52 0.34 3.25 5.25
N PHE A 53 -0.91 2.93 4.95
CA PHE A 53 -1.79 3.63 4.00
C PHE A 53 -3.12 4.04 4.65
N GLU A 54 -3.17 4.20 5.98
CA GLU A 54 -4.38 4.60 6.68
C GLU A 54 -5.02 5.86 6.05
N ASN A 55 -6.34 5.89 5.92
CA ASN A 55 -7.12 7.03 5.43
C ASN A 55 -6.65 7.56 4.05
N CYS A 56 -6.04 6.74 3.19
CA CYS A 56 -5.78 7.12 1.79
C CYS A 56 -7.08 7.04 0.97
N GLN A 57 -7.98 8.02 1.11
CA GLN A 57 -9.35 7.88 0.61
C GLN A 57 -9.43 7.87 -0.92
N ARG A 58 -8.43 8.41 -1.61
CA ARG A 58 -8.33 8.41 -3.09
C ARG A 58 -7.53 7.24 -3.66
N LEU A 59 -6.91 6.39 -2.82
CA LEU A 59 -6.13 5.25 -3.29
C LEU A 59 -7.07 4.24 -3.96
N GLU A 60 -6.94 4.07 -5.28
CA GLU A 60 -7.77 3.18 -6.08
C GLU A 60 -7.13 1.81 -6.30
N LYS A 61 -5.80 1.76 -6.32
CA LYS A 61 -5.06 0.58 -6.73
C LYS A 61 -3.71 0.46 -6.03
N VAL A 62 -3.38 -0.76 -5.61
CA VAL A 62 -2.05 -1.13 -5.10
C VAL A 62 -1.58 -2.34 -5.88
N VAL A 63 -0.40 -2.21 -6.51
CA VAL A 63 0.30 -3.35 -7.12
C VAL A 63 1.22 -3.93 -6.05
N PHE A 64 0.84 -5.09 -5.53
CA PHE A 64 1.60 -5.81 -4.52
C PHE A 64 2.72 -6.65 -5.16
N PRO A 65 3.88 -6.79 -4.51
CA PRO A 65 4.97 -7.60 -5.02
C PRO A 65 4.77 -9.08 -4.70
N SER A 66 5.33 -9.96 -5.53
CA SER A 66 5.26 -11.40 -5.32
C SER A 66 5.96 -11.87 -4.03
N THR A 67 6.87 -11.06 -3.51
CA THR A 67 7.64 -11.34 -2.28
C THR A 67 6.91 -11.01 -0.99
N LEU A 68 5.73 -10.39 -1.04
CA LEU A 68 5.00 -9.94 0.15
C LEU A 68 4.62 -11.13 1.05
N GLU A 69 4.77 -10.97 2.36
CA GLU A 69 4.52 -12.00 3.36
C GLU A 69 3.47 -11.57 4.40
N SER A 70 3.35 -10.27 4.69
CA SER A 70 2.36 -9.76 5.64
C SER A 70 1.87 -8.34 5.39
N ILE A 71 0.64 -8.08 5.85
CA ILE A 71 0.00 -6.76 5.92
C ILE A 71 -0.46 -6.53 7.36
N GLY A 72 0.01 -5.44 7.97
CA GLY A 72 -0.23 -5.10 9.36
C GLY A 72 -1.65 -4.68 9.68
N GLU A 73 -1.88 -4.45 10.98
CA GLU A 73 -3.11 -3.88 11.52
C GLU A 73 -3.42 -2.53 10.86
N GLU A 74 -4.67 -2.35 10.42
CA GLU A 74 -5.13 -1.07 9.84
C GLU A 74 -4.31 -0.51 8.66
N ALA A 75 -3.46 -1.32 8.03
CA ALA A 75 -2.55 -0.86 6.98
C ALA A 75 -3.25 -0.14 5.81
N PHE A 76 -4.50 -0.51 5.48
CA PHE A 76 -5.35 0.15 4.50
C PHE A 76 -6.70 0.57 5.11
N VAL A 77 -6.74 0.88 6.42
CA VAL A 77 -7.99 1.31 7.05
C VAL A 77 -8.54 2.56 6.35
N ASN A 78 -9.85 2.57 6.09
CA ASN A 78 -10.57 3.66 5.41
C ASN A 78 -10.04 4.06 4.02
N CYS A 79 -9.32 3.18 3.31
CA CYS A 79 -9.01 3.33 1.89
C CYS A 79 -10.26 3.09 1.01
N SER A 80 -11.25 3.96 1.16
CA SER A 80 -12.60 3.72 0.63
C SER A 80 -12.70 3.62 -0.89
N SER A 81 -11.74 4.15 -1.65
CA SER A 81 -11.69 4.05 -3.11
C SER A 81 -10.95 2.83 -3.63
N LEU A 82 -10.32 2.02 -2.77
CA LEU A 82 -9.55 0.85 -3.20
C LEU A 82 -10.48 -0.19 -3.82
N LYS A 83 -10.23 -0.56 -5.08
CA LYS A 83 -11.12 -1.43 -5.88
C LYS A 83 -10.64 -2.87 -5.99
N GLU A 84 -9.35 -3.08 -5.81
CA GLU A 84 -8.71 -4.39 -5.95
C GLU A 84 -7.55 -4.53 -4.97
N ALA A 85 -7.40 -5.72 -4.40
CA ALA A 85 -6.29 -6.08 -3.54
C ALA A 85 -5.85 -7.52 -3.84
N ASP A 86 -5.09 -7.70 -4.92
CA ASP A 86 -4.43 -8.97 -5.23
C ASP A 86 -3.05 -9.01 -4.57
N TYR A 87 -3.03 -9.37 -3.28
CA TYR A 87 -1.82 -9.52 -2.48
C TYR A 87 -1.32 -10.98 -2.43
N GLY A 88 -1.96 -11.91 -3.13
CA GLY A 88 -1.58 -13.32 -3.14
C GLY A 88 -2.11 -14.16 -1.95
N LYS A 89 -2.16 -15.49 -2.14
CA LYS A 89 -2.89 -16.42 -1.24
C LYS A 89 -2.24 -16.67 0.13
N ASN A 90 -0.95 -16.40 0.28
CA ASN A 90 -0.17 -16.77 1.47
C ASN A 90 0.25 -15.57 2.33
N VAL A 91 -0.25 -14.37 2.01
CA VAL A 91 0.04 -13.17 2.80
C VAL A 91 -0.78 -13.19 4.08
N ARG A 92 -0.10 -13.01 5.21
CA ARG A 92 -0.75 -12.89 6.52
C ARG A 92 -1.36 -11.50 6.65
N ILE A 93 -2.67 -11.46 6.88
CA ILE A 93 -3.41 -10.22 7.14
C ILE A 93 -4.06 -10.27 8.52
N THR A 94 -4.46 -9.12 9.02
CA THR A 94 -5.31 -9.01 10.21
C THR A 94 -6.76 -8.74 9.78
N PRO A 95 -7.77 -9.01 10.64
CA PRO A 95 -9.16 -8.66 10.35
C PRO A 95 -9.38 -7.16 10.08
N THR A 96 -8.48 -6.29 10.54
CA THR A 96 -8.58 -4.83 10.42
C THR A 96 -7.76 -4.24 9.27
N SER A 97 -6.91 -5.03 8.60
CA SER A 97 -5.99 -4.55 7.56
C SER A 97 -6.69 -3.78 6.43
N PHE A 98 -7.96 -4.09 6.13
CA PHE A 98 -8.77 -3.44 5.09
C PHE A 98 -10.12 -2.92 5.62
N THR A 99 -10.26 -2.68 6.92
CA THR A 99 -11.50 -2.12 7.48
C THR A 99 -11.87 -0.81 6.79
N GLY A 100 -13.11 -0.67 6.33
CA GLY A 100 -13.56 0.55 5.64
C GLY A 100 -13.15 0.67 4.17
N CYS A 101 -12.48 -0.33 3.59
CA CYS A 101 -12.30 -0.45 2.13
C CYS A 101 -13.64 -0.86 1.47
N ARG A 102 -14.56 0.10 1.35
CA ARG A 102 -15.97 -0.17 0.96
C ARG A 102 -16.15 -0.61 -0.49
N ASN A 103 -15.15 -0.43 -1.34
CA ASN A 103 -15.18 -0.78 -2.76
C ASN A 103 -14.33 -2.03 -3.10
N LEU A 104 -13.78 -2.71 -2.09
CA LEU A 104 -12.97 -3.92 -2.23
C LEU A 104 -13.82 -5.20 -2.27
#